data_AF-A0A2D0RBB8-F1
#
_entry.id   AF-A0A2D0RBB8-F1
#
_cell.length_a   1.000
_cell.length_b   1.000
_cell.length_c   1.000
_cell.angle_alpha   90.00
_cell.angle_beta   90.00
_cell.angle_gamma   90.00
#
_symmetry.space_group_name_H-M   'P 1'
#
loop_
_entity.id
_entity.type
_entity.pdbx_description
1 polymer ?
#
loop_
_entity_poly.entity_id
_entity_poly.type
_entity_poly.pdbx_seq_one_letter_code
_entity_poly.pdbx_strand_id
1 'polypeptide(L)'
;MLSEVLQGTESGGFVIIRDTACYSGRRLLKYYMNCALKRGEAVHVLGFEVPEHELCAGLDSNYLHLFHFHSAYTDPLGWTKQSLFTVKHFSAKEITLLLQETQHANDSVLVIDSLSWVVRHHDTVTVCQELQKLRKGGSVRMIFGLLHMDLHQQGIVGTVSHVASTVISVTPMNNARYAMAKTSQRKKSGKVMQKEEFFSLPEDLTLSIETKPNQSGNVQTDLYTKSEVDPTSNLTFNLHLSEVEREAREKVALPFVFSEEKKSALLRPGRGSGRIMYEPDANDDIDDEDPDDDLDV
;
A
#
# COMPACT_ATOMS: atom_id res chain seq x y z
N MET A 1 -0.81 9.72 -7.71
CA MET A 1 -0.88 8.27 -7.42
C MET A 1 -2.32 7.86 -7.14
N LEU A 2 -2.99 8.51 -6.19
CA LEU A 2 -4.39 8.31 -5.88
C LEU A 2 -5.30 8.51 -7.10
N SER A 3 -5.16 9.64 -7.81
CA SER A 3 -5.94 9.91 -9.04
C SER A 3 -5.75 8.84 -10.10
N GLU A 4 -4.51 8.42 -10.35
CA GLU A 4 -4.17 7.39 -11.36
C GLU A 4 -4.84 6.06 -11.01
N VAL A 5 -4.79 5.65 -9.74
CA VAL A 5 -5.43 4.42 -9.26
C VAL A 5 -6.95 4.50 -9.40
N LEU A 6 -7.56 5.63 -9.00
CA LEU A 6 -9.02 5.81 -9.09
C LEU A 6 -9.52 6.00 -10.53
N GLN A 7 -8.66 6.44 -11.45
CA GLN A 7 -8.95 6.50 -12.87
C GLN A 7 -8.80 5.14 -13.57
N GLY A 8 -8.36 4.09 -12.86
CA GLY A 8 -8.38 2.71 -13.36
C GLY A 8 -7.49 2.46 -14.57
N THR A 9 -6.36 3.17 -14.67
CA THR A 9 -5.44 3.09 -15.82
C THR A 9 -4.73 1.74 -15.95
N GLU A 10 -4.57 1.00 -14.85
CA GLU A 10 -3.95 -0.33 -14.83
C GLU A 10 -5.01 -1.44 -14.81
N SER A 11 -4.78 -2.51 -15.57
CA SER A 11 -5.61 -3.73 -15.59
C SER A 11 -4.99 -4.88 -14.79
N GLY A 12 -5.84 -5.81 -14.33
CA GLY A 12 -5.45 -7.01 -13.58
C GLY A 12 -5.08 -6.75 -12.12
N GLY A 13 -5.47 -5.60 -11.57
CA GLY A 13 -5.21 -5.20 -10.19
C GLY A 13 -6.32 -5.60 -9.22
N PHE A 14 -5.96 -5.56 -7.94
CA PHE A 14 -6.91 -5.58 -6.83
C PHE A 14 -6.62 -4.37 -5.93
N VAL A 15 -7.55 -3.43 -5.86
CA VAL A 15 -7.47 -2.24 -5.01
C VAL A 15 -8.36 -2.43 -3.79
N ILE A 16 -7.81 -2.12 -2.61
CA ILE A 16 -8.57 -2.00 -1.37
C ILE A 16 -8.54 -0.56 -0.91
N ILE A 17 -9.71 -0.01 -0.60
CA ILE A 17 -9.84 1.17 0.25
C ILE A 17 -10.02 0.71 1.69
N ARG A 18 -9.10 1.14 2.55
CA ARG A 18 -9.17 0.96 3.99
C ARG A 18 -9.67 2.24 4.62
N ASP A 19 -10.77 2.13 5.34
CA ASP A 19 -11.40 3.25 6.00
C ASP A 19 -11.69 2.89 7.47
N THR A 20 -12.31 3.83 8.18
CA THR A 20 -12.72 3.70 9.58
C THR A 20 -14.06 4.38 9.79
N ALA A 21 -14.72 4.16 10.92
CA ALA A 21 -15.93 4.89 11.30
C ALA A 21 -15.71 6.41 11.34
N CYS A 22 -14.49 6.88 11.59
CA CYS A 22 -14.15 8.30 11.60
C CYS A 22 -14.14 8.93 10.19
N TYR A 23 -13.90 8.15 9.14
CA TYR A 23 -13.92 8.62 7.76
C TYR A 23 -14.22 7.46 6.81
N SER A 24 -15.35 7.54 6.10
CA SER A 24 -15.80 6.48 5.20
C SER A 24 -15.17 6.59 3.80
N GLY A 25 -14.67 5.46 3.29
CA GLY A 25 -14.12 5.33 1.95
C GLY A 25 -15.16 5.20 0.83
N ARG A 26 -16.46 5.15 1.17
CA ARG A 26 -17.56 4.95 0.19
C ARG A 26 -17.63 6.02 -0.89
N ARG A 27 -17.26 7.27 -0.57
CA ARG A 27 -17.24 8.35 -1.57
C ARG A 27 -16.19 8.09 -2.65
N LEU A 28 -15.00 7.62 -2.25
CA LEU A 28 -13.96 7.21 -3.21
C LEU A 28 -14.38 5.98 -4.02
N LEU A 29 -15.10 5.04 -3.40
CA LEU A 29 -15.70 3.91 -4.11
C LEU A 29 -16.67 4.38 -5.20
N LYS A 30 -17.58 5.30 -4.86
CA LYS A 30 -18.51 5.93 -5.81
C LYS A 30 -17.80 6.70 -6.93
N TYR A 31 -16.76 7.45 -6.58
CA TYR A 31 -15.93 8.14 -7.56
C TYR A 31 -15.31 7.16 -8.56
N TYR A 32 -14.72 6.07 -8.08
CA TYR A 32 -14.15 5.02 -8.93
C TYR A 32 -15.20 4.39 -9.84
N MET A 33 -16.38 4.04 -9.31
CA MET A 33 -17.49 3.51 -10.10
C MET A 33 -17.89 4.47 -11.23
N ASN A 34 -18.04 5.76 -10.92
CA ASN A 34 -18.38 6.77 -11.93
C ASN A 34 -17.29 6.90 -13.01
N CYS A 35 -16.01 6.84 -12.62
CA CYS A 35 -14.91 6.81 -13.57
C CYS A 35 -14.94 5.56 -14.46
N ALA A 36 -15.23 4.38 -13.91
CA ALA A 36 -15.35 3.13 -14.66
C ALA A 36 -16.50 3.16 -15.67
N LEU A 37 -17.67 3.63 -15.24
CA LEU A 37 -18.83 3.82 -16.13
C LEU A 37 -18.53 4.76 -17.29
N LYS A 38 -17.84 5.89 -17.03
CA LYS A 38 -17.41 6.84 -18.07
C LYS A 38 -16.37 6.27 -19.04
N ARG A 39 -15.64 5.23 -18.64
CA ARG A 39 -14.74 4.47 -19.53
C ARG A 39 -15.48 3.45 -20.40
N GLY A 40 -16.78 3.28 -20.20
CA GLY A 40 -17.59 2.27 -20.91
C GLY A 40 -17.43 0.86 -20.33
N GLU A 41 -16.92 0.73 -19.11
CA GLU A 41 -16.73 -0.56 -18.43
C GLU A 41 -18.02 -1.00 -17.73
N ALA A 42 -18.31 -2.30 -17.75
CA ALA A 42 -19.41 -2.86 -16.99
C ALA A 42 -19.05 -2.94 -15.50
N VAL A 43 -19.78 -2.23 -14.65
CA VAL A 43 -19.50 -2.15 -13.21
C VAL A 43 -20.45 -3.08 -12.47
N HIS A 44 -19.92 -4.18 -11.94
CA HIS A 44 -20.67 -5.14 -11.14
C HIS A 44 -20.41 -4.88 -9.66
N VAL A 45 -21.44 -4.50 -8.92
CA VAL A 45 -21.35 -4.21 -7.49
C VAL A 45 -21.94 -5.36 -6.68
N LEU A 46 -21.15 -5.96 -5.81
CA LEU A 46 -21.65 -6.82 -4.73
C LEU A 46 -22.02 -5.91 -3.56
N GLY A 47 -23.31 -5.77 -3.28
CA GLY A 47 -23.83 -4.87 -2.25
C GLY A 47 -24.25 -5.60 -0.98
N PHE A 48 -23.56 -5.36 0.13
CA PHE A 48 -23.79 -5.96 1.45
C PHE A 48 -24.28 -4.95 2.49
N GLU A 49 -23.86 -3.68 2.41
CA GLU A 49 -24.11 -2.68 3.46
C GLU A 49 -25.00 -1.53 3.01
N VAL A 50 -24.98 -1.20 1.71
CA VAL A 50 -25.70 -0.05 1.18
C VAL A 50 -26.67 -0.51 0.09
N PRO A 51 -27.94 -0.05 0.10
CA PRO A 51 -28.90 -0.40 -0.94
C PRO A 51 -28.55 0.26 -2.29
N GLU A 52 -29.04 -0.35 -3.37
CA GLU A 52 -28.77 0.06 -4.75
C GLU A 52 -29.02 1.56 -4.99
N HIS A 53 -30.17 2.08 -4.56
CA HIS A 53 -30.55 3.47 -4.81
C HIS A 53 -29.57 4.48 -4.21
N GLU A 54 -28.96 4.18 -3.06
CA GLU A 54 -27.98 5.05 -2.44
C GLU A 54 -26.63 4.96 -3.15
N LEU A 55 -26.22 3.77 -3.62
CA LEU A 55 -25.01 3.62 -4.42
C LEU A 55 -25.12 4.27 -5.80
N CYS A 56 -26.28 4.16 -6.44
CA CYS A 56 -26.60 4.80 -7.72
C CYS A 56 -26.75 6.33 -7.61
N ALA A 57 -27.12 6.84 -6.44
CA ALA A 57 -27.26 8.29 -6.23
C ALA A 57 -25.92 9.01 -6.48
N GLY A 58 -25.93 9.90 -7.47
CA GLY A 58 -24.77 10.70 -7.88
C GLY A 58 -23.95 10.09 -9.03
N LEU A 59 -24.26 8.87 -9.49
CA LEU A 59 -23.68 8.33 -10.71
C LEU A 59 -24.31 8.98 -11.95
N ASP A 60 -23.55 9.04 -13.04
CA ASP A 60 -24.00 9.63 -14.30
C ASP A 60 -25.08 8.76 -14.96
N SER A 61 -26.28 9.31 -15.11
CA SER A 61 -27.46 8.60 -15.61
C SER A 61 -27.30 8.05 -17.02
N ASN A 62 -26.41 8.65 -17.83
CA ASN A 62 -26.16 8.21 -19.20
C ASN A 62 -25.53 6.81 -19.28
N TYR A 63 -24.83 6.38 -18.21
CA TYR A 63 -24.06 5.14 -18.21
C TYR A 63 -24.65 4.06 -17.27
N LEU A 64 -25.83 4.29 -16.67
CA LEU A 64 -26.44 3.35 -15.73
C LEU A 64 -26.77 1.98 -16.34
N HIS A 65 -26.87 1.87 -17.67
CA HIS A 65 -27.06 0.59 -18.34
C HIS A 65 -25.86 -0.37 -18.18
N LEU A 66 -24.67 0.16 -17.86
CA LEU A 66 -23.46 -0.61 -17.55
C LEU A 66 -23.31 -0.94 -16.06
N PHE A 67 -24.20 -0.42 -15.21
CA PHE A 67 -24.19 -0.65 -13.78
C PHE A 67 -25.06 -1.87 -13.44
N HIS A 68 -24.45 -2.86 -12.79
CA HIS A 68 -25.11 -4.10 -12.40
C HIS A 68 -24.98 -4.31 -10.89
N PHE A 69 -26.10 -4.25 -10.17
CA PHE A 69 -26.14 -4.42 -8.72
C PHE A 69 -26.56 -5.84 -8.33
N HIS A 70 -25.72 -6.51 -7.55
CA HIS A 70 -25.97 -7.84 -7.00
C HIS A 70 -26.28 -7.70 -5.50
N SER A 71 -27.57 -7.59 -5.18
CA SER A 71 -28.03 -7.32 -3.81
C SER A 71 -27.85 -8.53 -2.91
N ALA A 72 -26.92 -8.42 -1.96
CA ALA A 72 -26.87 -9.19 -0.74
C ALA A 72 -27.30 -8.35 0.49
N TYR A 73 -27.75 -7.11 0.30
CA TYR A 73 -28.17 -6.20 1.38
C TYR A 73 -29.51 -6.62 2.01
N THR A 74 -30.49 -6.97 1.18
CA THR A 74 -31.86 -7.29 1.63
C THR A 74 -31.95 -8.62 2.37
N ASP A 75 -31.15 -9.59 1.96
CA ASP A 75 -31.09 -10.92 2.58
C ASP A 75 -29.68 -11.52 2.49
N PRO A 76 -28.72 -11.00 3.28
CA PRO A 76 -27.30 -11.39 3.19
C PRO A 76 -27.05 -12.86 3.50
N LEU A 77 -27.94 -13.49 4.29
CA LEU A 77 -27.79 -14.86 4.78
C LEU A 77 -28.72 -15.87 4.09
N GLY A 78 -29.59 -15.40 3.19
CA GLY A 78 -30.52 -16.23 2.44
C GLY A 78 -31.71 -16.75 3.26
N TRP A 79 -32.15 -16.02 4.28
CA TRP A 79 -33.27 -16.40 5.14
C TRP A 79 -34.61 -16.34 4.41
N THR A 80 -34.78 -15.37 3.51
CA THR A 80 -36.00 -15.18 2.72
C THR A 80 -36.07 -16.10 1.51
N LYS A 81 -34.92 -16.66 1.08
CA LYS A 81 -34.74 -17.49 -0.12
C LYS A 81 -35.17 -16.80 -1.43
N GLN A 82 -35.31 -15.48 -1.41
CA GLN A 82 -35.69 -14.69 -2.58
C GLN A 82 -34.48 -14.05 -3.28
N SER A 83 -33.33 -14.01 -2.60
CA SER A 83 -32.12 -13.38 -3.15
C SER A 83 -31.36 -14.30 -4.10
N LEU A 84 -30.98 -13.73 -5.24
CA LEU A 84 -30.12 -14.38 -6.25
C LEU A 84 -28.67 -14.49 -5.78
N PHE A 85 -28.22 -13.58 -4.92
CA PHE A 85 -26.87 -13.57 -4.37
C PHE A 85 -26.89 -13.40 -2.85
N THR A 86 -26.01 -14.09 -2.16
CA THR A 86 -25.84 -14.02 -0.70
C THR A 86 -24.37 -14.06 -0.36
N VAL A 87 -24.00 -13.74 0.88
CA VAL A 87 -22.59 -13.80 1.30
C VAL A 87 -22.00 -15.20 1.11
N LYS A 88 -22.81 -16.27 1.28
CA LYS A 88 -22.40 -17.67 1.12
C LYS A 88 -22.00 -18.02 -0.31
N HIS A 89 -22.45 -17.24 -1.28
CA HIS A 89 -22.12 -17.40 -2.69
C HIS A 89 -20.85 -16.63 -3.08
N PHE A 90 -20.12 -16.04 -2.12
CA PHE A 90 -18.84 -15.40 -2.39
C PHE A 90 -17.78 -16.44 -2.78
N SER A 91 -17.75 -16.77 -4.07
CA SER A 91 -16.73 -17.62 -4.69
C SER A 91 -16.42 -17.14 -6.09
N ALA A 92 -15.22 -17.44 -6.58
CA ALA A 92 -14.81 -17.06 -7.92
C ALA A 92 -15.73 -17.65 -8.99
N LYS A 93 -16.23 -18.87 -8.79
CA LYS A 93 -17.14 -19.54 -9.73
C LYS A 93 -18.48 -18.81 -9.84
N GLU A 94 -19.14 -18.60 -8.71
CA GLU A 94 -20.45 -17.92 -8.65
C GLU A 94 -20.36 -16.48 -9.17
N ILE A 95 -19.31 -15.74 -8.76
CA ILE A 95 -19.10 -14.37 -9.23
C ILE A 95 -18.84 -14.37 -10.74
N THR A 96 -18.02 -15.28 -11.28
CA THR A 96 -17.82 -15.37 -12.74
C THR A 96 -19.12 -15.69 -13.49
N LEU A 97 -20.01 -16.53 -12.94
CA LEU A 97 -21.32 -16.79 -13.54
C LEU A 97 -22.18 -15.51 -13.58
N LEU A 98 -22.23 -14.76 -12.48
CA LEU A 98 -22.93 -13.47 -12.42
C LEU A 98 -22.41 -12.45 -13.45
N LEU A 99 -21.10 -12.47 -13.75
CA LEU A 99 -20.50 -11.62 -14.77
C LEU A 99 -20.90 -12.07 -16.18
N GLN A 100 -20.91 -13.39 -16.45
CA GLN A 100 -21.22 -13.97 -17.75
C GLN A 100 -22.68 -13.81 -18.18
N GLU A 101 -23.61 -13.71 -17.23
CA GLU A 101 -25.03 -13.44 -17.52
C GLU A 101 -25.24 -12.05 -18.14
N THR A 102 -24.25 -11.16 -18.06
CA THR A 102 -24.32 -9.80 -18.63
C THR A 102 -23.57 -9.70 -19.96
N GLN A 103 -24.12 -8.92 -20.90
CA GLN A 103 -23.67 -8.85 -22.30
C GLN A 103 -22.28 -8.16 -22.50
N HIS A 104 -21.65 -7.66 -21.43
CA HIS A 104 -20.44 -6.82 -21.48
C HIS A 104 -19.18 -7.46 -20.87
N ALA A 105 -19.08 -8.80 -20.92
CA ALA A 105 -18.11 -9.60 -20.17
C ALA A 105 -16.60 -9.30 -20.38
N ASN A 106 -16.20 -8.58 -21.44
CA ASN A 106 -14.78 -8.42 -21.78
C ASN A 106 -14.06 -7.29 -21.01
N ASP A 107 -14.78 -6.34 -20.42
CA ASP A 107 -14.22 -5.20 -19.67
C ASP A 107 -14.95 -4.98 -18.33
N SER A 108 -15.31 -6.07 -17.65
CA SER A 108 -16.03 -6.00 -16.38
C SER A 108 -15.13 -5.62 -15.20
N VAL A 109 -15.61 -4.69 -14.38
CA VAL A 109 -15.02 -4.29 -13.10
C VAL A 109 -15.88 -4.82 -11.97
N LEU A 110 -15.26 -5.49 -11.01
CA LEU A 110 -15.93 -5.98 -9.81
C LEU A 110 -15.70 -5.01 -8.66
N VAL A 111 -16.79 -4.52 -8.09
CA VAL A 111 -16.80 -3.64 -6.93
C VAL A 111 -17.43 -4.38 -5.76
N ILE A 112 -16.77 -4.38 -4.62
CA ILE A 112 -17.24 -5.01 -3.38
C ILE A 112 -17.46 -3.89 -2.36
N ASP A 113 -18.73 -3.60 -2.06
CA ASP A 113 -19.08 -2.46 -1.19
C ASP A 113 -18.58 -2.63 0.25
N SER A 114 -18.45 -3.86 0.73
CA SER A 114 -17.88 -4.21 2.03
C SER A 114 -17.25 -5.60 2.00
N LEU A 115 -15.91 -5.63 1.88
CA LEU A 115 -15.11 -6.83 2.17
C LEU A 115 -15.21 -7.23 3.64
N SER A 116 -15.50 -6.27 4.52
CA SER A 116 -15.68 -6.55 5.94
C SER A 116 -16.83 -7.51 6.20
N TRP A 117 -17.93 -7.36 5.47
CA TRP A 117 -19.05 -8.30 5.56
C TRP A 117 -18.67 -9.71 5.10
N VAL A 118 -17.90 -9.82 4.02
CA VAL A 118 -17.44 -11.11 3.48
C VAL A 118 -16.52 -11.83 4.46
N VAL A 119 -15.50 -11.13 4.97
CA VAL A 119 -14.51 -11.65 5.92
C VAL A 119 -15.14 -12.03 7.27
N ARG A 120 -16.27 -11.41 7.64
CA ARG A 120 -17.02 -11.79 8.84
C ARG A 120 -17.70 -13.15 8.72
N HIS A 121 -18.06 -13.57 7.50
CA HIS A 121 -18.86 -14.78 7.26
C HIS A 121 -18.06 -15.92 6.61
N HIS A 122 -16.83 -15.66 6.18
CA HIS A 122 -15.93 -16.64 5.57
C HIS A 122 -14.57 -16.60 6.26
N ASP A 123 -13.88 -17.73 6.25
CA ASP A 123 -12.49 -17.76 6.66
C ASP A 123 -11.64 -16.81 5.80
N THR A 124 -10.75 -16.06 6.44
CA THR A 124 -9.94 -15.03 5.77
C THR A 124 -9.07 -15.62 4.67
N VAL A 125 -8.54 -16.84 4.86
CA VAL A 125 -7.73 -17.53 3.85
C VAL A 125 -8.59 -17.88 2.63
N THR A 126 -9.81 -18.37 2.85
CA THR A 126 -10.77 -18.65 1.77
C THR A 126 -11.06 -17.37 0.98
N VAL A 127 -11.36 -16.25 1.64
CA VAL A 127 -11.62 -14.96 0.96
C VAL A 127 -10.42 -14.55 0.11
N CYS A 128 -9.21 -14.65 0.65
CA CYS A 128 -7.98 -14.33 -0.06
C CYS A 128 -7.78 -15.23 -1.30
N GLN A 129 -8.05 -16.54 -1.17
CA GLN A 129 -7.97 -17.47 -2.29
C GLN A 129 -8.99 -17.16 -3.38
N GLU A 130 -10.24 -16.87 -3.02
CA GLU A 130 -11.29 -16.53 -4.00
C GLU A 130 -10.98 -15.22 -4.73
N LEU A 131 -10.49 -14.18 -4.02
CA LEU A 131 -10.04 -12.93 -4.64
C LEU A 131 -8.86 -13.16 -5.61
N GLN A 132 -7.90 -14.03 -5.25
CA GLN A 132 -6.80 -14.39 -6.13
C GLN A 132 -7.28 -15.17 -7.36
N LYS A 133 -8.23 -16.10 -7.20
CA LYS A 133 -8.82 -16.85 -8.32
C LYS A 133 -9.55 -15.91 -9.28
N LEU A 134 -10.34 -14.97 -8.77
CA LEU A 134 -11.01 -13.95 -9.59
C LEU A 134 -10.02 -13.12 -10.38
N ARG A 135 -8.97 -12.62 -9.71
CA ARG A 135 -7.91 -11.83 -10.36
C ARG A 135 -7.19 -12.61 -11.47
N LYS A 136 -6.95 -13.91 -11.28
CA LYS A 136 -6.25 -14.76 -12.26
C LYS A 136 -7.19 -15.31 -13.35
N GLY A 137 -8.49 -15.39 -13.08
CA GLY A 137 -9.49 -15.99 -13.96
C GLY A 137 -9.80 -15.19 -15.22
N GLY A 138 -9.36 -13.93 -15.29
CA GLY A 138 -9.51 -13.08 -16.48
C GLY A 138 -10.94 -12.58 -16.74
N SER A 139 -11.93 -13.03 -15.95
CA SER A 139 -13.33 -12.57 -16.05
C SER A 139 -13.54 -11.15 -15.55
N VAL A 140 -12.60 -10.62 -14.75
CA VAL A 140 -12.63 -9.26 -14.23
C VAL A 140 -11.35 -8.54 -14.62
N ARG A 141 -11.50 -7.35 -15.19
CA ARG A 141 -10.36 -6.47 -15.46
C ARG A 141 -9.79 -5.92 -14.16
N MET A 142 -10.64 -5.59 -13.19
CA MET A 142 -10.23 -4.96 -11.94
C MET A 142 -11.16 -5.37 -10.80
N ILE A 143 -10.59 -5.58 -9.62
CA ILE A 143 -11.35 -5.75 -8.37
C ILE A 143 -11.11 -4.53 -7.48
N PHE A 144 -12.18 -3.95 -6.96
CA PHE A 144 -12.13 -2.78 -6.10
C PHE A 144 -13.00 -3.02 -4.87
N GLY A 145 -12.41 -3.04 -3.67
CA GLY A 145 -13.14 -3.38 -2.44
C GLY A 145 -12.95 -2.36 -1.33
N LEU A 146 -13.97 -2.19 -0.48
CA LEU A 146 -13.88 -1.40 0.74
C LEU A 146 -13.69 -2.31 1.97
N LEU A 147 -12.79 -1.94 2.87
CA LEU A 147 -12.48 -2.69 4.09
C LEU A 147 -12.45 -1.74 5.30
N HIS A 148 -13.45 -1.88 6.17
CA HIS A 148 -13.54 -1.18 7.45
C HIS A 148 -12.51 -1.73 8.44
N MET A 149 -11.43 -0.99 8.70
CA MET A 149 -10.29 -1.48 9.50
C MET A 149 -10.65 -1.72 10.97
N ASP A 150 -11.56 -0.94 11.50
CA ASP A 150 -12.03 -0.95 12.88
C ASP A 150 -12.96 -2.13 13.22
N LEU A 151 -13.44 -2.86 12.20
CA LEU A 151 -14.23 -4.07 12.39
C LEU A 151 -13.40 -5.34 12.54
N HIS A 152 -12.08 -5.28 12.30
CA HIS A 152 -11.21 -6.45 12.24
C HIS A 152 -9.92 -6.27 13.05
N GLN A 153 -9.32 -7.39 13.44
CA GLN A 153 -7.99 -7.38 14.01
C GLN A 153 -6.94 -7.00 12.95
N GLN A 154 -5.84 -6.36 13.38
CA GLN A 154 -4.78 -5.92 12.48
C GLN A 154 -4.19 -7.06 11.63
N GLY A 155 -4.13 -8.29 12.15
CA GLY A 155 -3.66 -9.45 11.39
C GLY A 155 -4.55 -9.80 10.18
N ILE A 156 -5.87 -9.71 10.34
CA ILE A 156 -6.85 -9.94 9.26
C ILE A 156 -6.75 -8.82 8.23
N VAL A 157 -6.78 -7.56 8.69
CA VAL A 157 -6.66 -6.39 7.82
C VAL A 157 -5.37 -6.47 7.02
N GLY A 158 -4.25 -6.82 7.68
CA GLY A 158 -2.98 -7.07 7.05
C GLY A 158 -3.08 -8.15 5.98
N THR A 159 -3.58 -9.34 6.32
CA THR A 159 -3.67 -10.49 5.40
C THR A 159 -4.43 -10.13 4.12
N VAL A 160 -5.61 -9.54 4.24
CA VAL A 160 -6.42 -9.13 3.07
C VAL A 160 -5.70 -8.03 2.27
N SER A 161 -5.06 -7.08 2.96
CA SER A 161 -4.27 -6.00 2.32
C SER A 161 -3.04 -6.52 1.54
N HIS A 162 -2.44 -7.63 1.96
CA HIS A 162 -1.29 -8.22 1.25
C HIS A 162 -1.67 -8.87 -0.08
N VAL A 163 -2.94 -9.30 -0.23
CA VAL A 163 -3.45 -9.84 -1.50
C VAL A 163 -3.67 -8.75 -2.53
N ALA A 164 -3.93 -7.51 -2.09
CA ALA A 164 -4.14 -6.37 -2.95
C ALA A 164 -2.85 -5.91 -3.64
N SER A 165 -2.98 -5.53 -4.92
CA SER A 165 -1.91 -4.82 -5.63
C SER A 165 -1.77 -3.40 -5.14
N THR A 166 -2.87 -2.78 -4.71
CA THR A 166 -2.90 -1.40 -4.24
C THR A 166 -3.78 -1.26 -3.00
N VAL A 167 -3.30 -0.53 -2.01
CA VAL A 167 -4.02 -0.24 -0.76
C VAL A 167 -4.09 1.26 -0.58
N ILE A 168 -5.30 1.81 -0.50
CA ILE A 168 -5.56 3.22 -0.22
C ILE A 168 -6.09 3.29 1.21
N SER A 169 -5.39 3.97 2.11
CA SER A 169 -5.85 4.16 3.50
C SER A 169 -6.30 5.59 3.69
N VAL A 170 -7.55 5.78 4.08
CA VAL A 170 -8.13 7.11 4.27
C VAL A 170 -8.25 7.46 5.74
N THR A 171 -7.85 8.68 6.07
CA THR A 171 -7.95 9.23 7.42
C THR A 171 -8.48 10.67 7.36
N PRO A 172 -9.37 11.06 8.28
CA PRO A 172 -9.83 12.44 8.36
C PRO A 172 -8.67 13.35 8.77
N MET A 173 -8.66 14.58 8.28
CA MET A 173 -7.74 15.62 8.75
C MET A 173 -8.48 16.58 9.69
N ASN A 174 -7.78 17.21 10.62
CA ASN A 174 -8.35 18.16 11.58
C ASN A 174 -9.11 19.32 10.91
N ASN A 175 -8.68 19.71 9.70
CA ASN A 175 -9.40 20.66 8.88
C ASN A 175 -10.41 19.90 8.03
N ALA A 176 -11.69 19.87 8.45
CA ALA A 176 -12.80 19.12 7.86
C ALA A 176 -13.01 19.26 6.34
N ARG A 177 -12.26 20.14 5.66
CA ARG A 177 -12.27 20.31 4.20
C ARG A 177 -11.52 19.20 3.45
N TYR A 178 -10.50 18.59 4.06
CA TYR A 178 -9.63 17.63 3.38
C TYR A 178 -9.50 16.33 4.18
N ALA A 179 -9.27 15.25 3.46
CA ALA A 179 -8.83 13.97 4.01
C ALA A 179 -7.45 13.62 3.47
N MET A 180 -6.72 12.78 4.19
CA MET A 180 -5.44 12.24 3.73
C MET A 180 -5.68 10.82 3.20
N ALA A 181 -5.14 10.53 2.02
CA ALA A 181 -5.04 9.20 1.47
C ALA A 181 -3.57 8.76 1.43
N LYS A 182 -3.26 7.68 2.15
CA LYS A 182 -1.99 6.97 2.02
C LYS A 182 -2.17 5.82 1.02
N THR A 183 -1.60 5.99 -0.17
CA THR A 183 -1.67 4.98 -1.25
C THR A 183 -0.38 4.19 -1.29
N SER A 184 -0.48 2.86 -1.21
CA SER A 184 0.63 1.93 -1.37
C SER A 184 0.34 1.00 -2.55
N GLN A 185 1.25 0.95 -3.54
CA GLN A 185 1.10 0.13 -4.74
C GLN A 185 2.30 -0.81 -4.88
N ARG A 186 2.03 -2.06 -5.22
CA ARG A 186 3.02 -3.10 -5.51
C ARG A 186 3.13 -3.25 -7.03
N LYS A 187 4.31 -2.93 -7.58
CA LYS A 187 4.59 -3.12 -9.01
C LYS A 187 4.84 -4.60 -9.33
N LYS A 188 4.73 -4.94 -10.61
CA LYS A 188 5.07 -6.28 -11.13
C LYS A 188 6.52 -6.68 -10.84
N SER A 189 7.43 -5.71 -10.69
CA SER A 189 8.82 -5.93 -10.30
C SER A 189 9.03 -6.25 -8.80
N GLY A 190 7.96 -6.24 -8.00
CA GLY A 190 8.03 -6.41 -6.54
C GLY A 190 8.31 -5.10 -5.77
N LYS A 191 8.73 -4.02 -6.45
CA LYS A 191 8.93 -2.71 -5.81
C LYS A 191 7.61 -2.17 -5.26
N VAL A 192 7.65 -1.74 -4.00
CA VAL A 192 6.52 -1.07 -3.33
C VAL A 192 6.72 0.44 -3.41
N MET A 193 5.72 1.16 -3.94
CA MET A 193 5.66 2.62 -3.90
C MET A 193 4.64 3.06 -2.87
N GLN A 194 4.93 4.16 -2.18
CA GLN A 194 4.02 4.78 -1.23
C GLN A 194 3.96 6.29 -1.47
N LYS A 195 2.75 6.85 -1.43
CA LYS A 195 2.53 8.29 -1.52
C LYS A 195 1.38 8.71 -0.61
N GLU A 196 1.57 9.82 0.08
CA GLU A 196 0.54 10.48 0.89
C GLU A 196 0.06 11.72 0.14
N GLU A 197 -1.25 11.78 -0.12
CA GLU A 197 -1.89 12.84 -0.88
C GLU A 197 -3.11 13.37 -0.09
N PHE A 198 -3.28 14.69 -0.04
CA PHE A 198 -4.48 15.30 0.54
C PHE A 198 -5.52 15.45 -0.55
N PHE A 199 -6.76 15.11 -0.24
CA PHE A 199 -7.84 15.18 -1.21
C PHE A 199 -9.11 15.75 -0.59
N SER A 200 -9.93 16.37 -1.43
CA SER A 200 -11.33 16.66 -1.11
C SER A 200 -12.22 16.07 -2.19
N LEU A 201 -13.34 15.48 -1.75
CA LEU A 201 -14.31 14.84 -2.63
C LEU A 201 -15.72 15.26 -2.21
N PRO A 202 -16.24 16.38 -2.73
CA PRO A 202 -17.59 16.87 -2.49
C PRO A 202 -18.64 15.95 -3.13
N GLU A 203 -19.93 16.26 -2.93
CA GLU A 203 -21.04 15.36 -3.30
C GLU A 203 -21.22 15.22 -4.80
N ASP A 204 -20.68 16.16 -5.55
CA ASP A 204 -20.57 16.18 -7.01
C ASP A 204 -19.58 15.15 -7.57
N LEU A 205 -18.90 14.38 -6.71
CA LEU A 205 -17.84 13.43 -7.08
C LEU A 205 -16.68 14.11 -7.83
N THR A 206 -16.40 15.38 -7.56
CA THR A 206 -15.22 16.06 -8.10
C THR A 206 -14.01 15.80 -7.21
N LEU A 207 -13.07 14.97 -7.66
CA LEU A 207 -11.82 14.71 -6.92
C LEU A 207 -10.83 15.85 -7.11
N SER A 208 -10.46 16.52 -6.02
CA SER A 208 -9.34 17.46 -5.99
C SER A 208 -8.21 16.90 -5.13
N ILE A 209 -6.97 17.01 -5.62
CA ILE A 209 -5.77 16.54 -4.91
C ILE A 209 -4.86 17.73 -4.69
N GLU A 210 -4.49 17.97 -3.43
CA GLU A 210 -3.56 19.01 -3.03
C GLU A 210 -2.28 18.41 -2.45
N THR A 211 -1.14 19.01 -2.81
CA THR A 211 0.16 18.61 -2.27
C THR A 211 0.45 19.45 -1.04
N LYS A 212 -0.04 18.97 0.12
CA LYS A 212 -0.10 19.68 1.42
C LYS A 212 -0.94 20.97 1.37
N PRO A 213 -1.96 21.13 2.22
CA PRO A 213 -2.62 22.42 2.35
C PRO A 213 -1.58 23.42 2.90
N ASN A 214 -1.25 24.44 2.11
CA ASN A 214 -0.48 25.58 2.59
C ASN A 214 -1.24 26.15 3.80
N GLN A 215 -0.62 26.10 4.98
CA GLN A 215 -1.12 26.79 6.15
C GLN A 215 -0.87 28.30 5.97
N SER A 216 -1.61 28.93 5.06
CA SER A 216 -1.71 30.39 5.02
C SER A 216 -2.72 30.83 6.08
N GLY A 217 -2.21 30.99 7.29
CA GLY A 217 -2.92 31.54 8.45
C GLY A 217 -1.91 32.13 9.41
N ASN A 218 -1.58 33.40 9.20
CA ASN A 218 -0.63 34.17 9.99
C ASN A 218 -1.26 34.49 11.37
N VAL A 219 -0.93 33.73 12.41
CA VAL A 219 -1.02 34.18 13.81
C VAL A 219 0.27 33.74 14.52
N GLN A 220 1.15 34.71 14.69
CA GLN A 220 2.26 34.81 15.64
C GLN A 220 3.19 33.58 15.79
N THR A 221 4.30 33.69 15.06
CA THR A 221 5.66 33.37 15.48
C THR A 221 5.82 33.15 16.99
N ASP A 222 6.07 31.91 17.39
CA ASP A 222 7.11 31.57 18.36
C ASP A 222 7.61 30.14 18.08
N LEU A 223 8.78 30.11 17.44
CA LEU A 223 9.85 29.09 17.52
C LEU A 223 9.43 27.63 17.79
N TYR A 224 9.16 26.88 16.73
CA TYR A 224 9.57 25.47 16.68
C TYR A 224 10.42 25.25 15.44
N THR A 225 11.71 25.51 15.63
CA THR A 225 12.78 24.94 14.84
C THR A 225 12.50 23.44 14.67
N LYS A 226 12.61 22.99 13.43
CA LYS A 226 12.66 21.59 13.01
C LYS A 226 13.71 20.87 13.87
N SER A 227 13.32 20.27 15.00
CA SER A 227 14.19 19.29 15.64
C SER A 227 14.02 18.01 14.82
N GLU A 228 15.01 17.70 14.00
CA GLU A 228 15.31 16.30 13.70
C GLU A 228 15.27 15.54 15.03
N VAL A 229 14.22 14.75 15.22
CA VAL A 229 14.14 13.86 16.38
C VAL A 229 15.16 12.78 16.06
N ASP A 230 16.33 12.87 16.71
CA ASP A 230 17.41 11.90 16.58
C ASP A 230 16.81 10.49 16.76
N PRO A 231 16.85 9.61 15.73
CA PRO A 231 16.26 8.28 15.80
C PRO A 231 16.87 7.40 16.91
N THR A 232 17.99 7.82 17.49
CA THR A 232 18.66 7.14 18.59
C THR A 232 18.12 7.52 19.98
N SER A 233 17.25 8.54 20.07
CA SER A 233 16.75 9.08 21.35
C SER A 233 15.84 8.14 22.15
N ASN A 234 15.26 7.09 21.55
CA ASN A 234 14.36 6.13 22.20
C ASN A 234 15.03 4.78 22.54
N LEU A 235 16.36 4.70 22.52
CA LEU A 235 17.07 3.47 22.84
C LEU A 235 17.28 3.33 24.35
N THR A 236 17.12 2.12 24.86
CA THR A 236 17.37 1.78 26.27
C THR A 236 18.86 1.78 26.65
N PHE A 237 19.73 2.01 25.67
CA PHE A 237 21.17 2.15 25.82
C PHE A 237 21.63 3.34 24.97
N ASN A 238 22.65 4.04 25.46
CA ASN A 238 23.17 5.23 24.80
C ASN A 238 24.05 4.83 23.61
N LEU A 239 23.70 5.27 22.40
CA LEU A 239 24.54 5.09 21.20
C LEU A 239 25.62 6.17 21.07
N HIS A 240 25.44 7.31 21.73
CA HIS A 240 26.42 8.39 21.74
C HIS A 240 27.40 8.20 22.88
N LEU A 241 28.70 8.19 22.56
CA LEU A 241 29.74 8.22 23.58
C LEU A 241 29.76 9.61 24.21
N SER A 242 29.83 9.68 25.53
CA SER A 242 30.18 10.94 26.19
C SER A 242 31.60 11.35 25.82
N GLU A 243 31.92 12.64 25.94
CA GLU A 243 33.26 13.14 25.61
C GLU A 243 34.37 12.42 26.38
N VAL A 244 34.09 12.05 27.63
CA VAL A 244 34.99 11.26 28.48
C VAL A 244 35.20 9.84 27.93
N GLU A 245 34.14 9.18 27.47
CA GLU A 245 34.22 7.84 26.87
C GLU A 245 34.89 7.85 25.50
N ARG A 246 34.67 8.92 24.71
CA ARG A 246 35.34 9.15 23.42
C ARG A 246 36.84 9.28 23.62
N GLU A 247 37.27 10.16 24.53
CA GLU A 247 38.67 10.32 24.88
C GLU A 247 39.29 9.02 25.44
N ALA A 248 38.55 8.27 26.25
CA ALA A 248 39.02 7.00 26.78
C ALA A 248 39.24 5.99 25.66
N ARG A 249 38.29 5.87 24.72
CA ARG A 249 38.40 4.99 23.55
C ARG A 249 39.57 5.37 22.64
N GLU A 250 39.80 6.65 22.39
CA GLU A 250 40.95 7.12 21.60
C GLU A 250 42.29 6.81 22.26
N LYS A 251 42.35 6.79 23.59
CA LYS A 251 43.56 6.44 24.36
C LYS A 251 43.81 4.94 24.49
N VAL A 252 42.85 4.08 24.11
CA VAL A 252 43.02 2.63 24.15
C VAL A 252 43.94 2.20 23.00
N ALA A 253 45.13 1.70 23.35
CA ALA A 253 46.05 1.11 22.39
C ALA A 253 45.45 -0.16 21.79
N LEU A 254 45.27 -0.17 20.47
CA LEU A 254 44.73 -1.32 19.75
C LEU A 254 45.77 -2.48 19.74
N PRO A 255 45.38 -3.70 20.12
CA PRO A 255 46.33 -4.81 20.31
C PRO A 255 47.16 -5.19 19.07
N PHE A 256 46.65 -4.90 17.86
CA PHE A 256 47.25 -5.32 16.58
C PHE A 256 47.61 -4.15 15.66
N VAL A 257 47.42 -2.90 16.11
CA VAL A 257 47.86 -1.73 15.34
C VAL A 257 49.21 -1.29 15.89
N PHE A 258 50.27 -1.68 15.19
CA PHE A 258 51.62 -1.22 15.51
C PHE A 258 51.77 0.27 15.18
N SER A 259 52.51 1.02 16.01
CA SER A 259 52.90 2.39 15.68
C SER A 259 53.70 2.43 14.38
N GLU A 260 53.74 3.57 13.70
CA GLU A 260 54.51 3.71 12.46
C GLU A 260 55.99 3.36 12.65
N GLU A 261 56.57 3.67 13.81
CA GLU A 261 57.96 3.29 14.11
C GLU A 261 58.12 1.77 14.24
N LYS A 262 57.12 1.07 14.81
CA LYS A 262 57.15 -0.39 14.95
C LYS A 262 56.82 -1.10 13.63
N LYS A 263 55.91 -0.57 12.82
CA LYS A 263 55.66 -1.05 11.45
C LYS A 263 56.92 -0.91 10.60
N SER A 264 57.54 0.26 10.62
CA SER A 264 58.78 0.50 9.87
C SER A 264 59.96 -0.30 10.40
N ALA A 265 60.02 -0.61 11.71
CA ALA A 265 61.03 -1.53 12.25
C ALA A 265 60.82 -2.99 11.82
N LEU A 266 59.57 -3.48 11.75
CA LEU A 266 59.22 -4.83 11.30
C LEU A 266 59.36 -5.01 9.78
N LEU A 267 59.12 -3.94 9.01
CA LEU A 267 59.21 -3.93 7.56
C LEU A 267 60.62 -3.59 7.05
N ARG A 268 61.59 -3.30 7.93
CA ARG A 268 62.99 -3.18 7.54
C ARG A 268 63.50 -4.56 7.09
N PRO A 269 64.07 -4.69 5.88
CA PRO A 269 64.64 -5.95 5.45
C PRO A 269 65.86 -6.28 6.31
N GLY A 270 65.67 -7.19 7.27
CA GLY A 270 66.78 -7.88 7.92
C GLY A 270 67.52 -8.75 6.91
N ARG A 271 68.79 -9.08 7.22
CA ARG A 271 69.61 -9.98 6.40
C ARG A 271 68.95 -11.36 6.37
N GLY A 272 68.15 -11.63 5.33
CA GLY A 272 67.27 -12.81 5.22
C GLY A 272 65.81 -12.53 4.83
N SER A 273 65.47 -11.35 4.28
CA SER A 273 64.12 -11.03 3.82
C SER A 273 63.63 -12.03 2.75
N GLY A 274 62.61 -12.84 3.10
CA GLY A 274 61.92 -13.72 2.17
C GLY A 274 61.03 -12.90 1.24
N ARG A 275 61.21 -13.08 -0.08
CA ARG A 275 60.30 -12.51 -1.08
C ARG A 275 59.13 -13.47 -1.27
N ILE A 276 57.91 -12.98 -1.06
CA ILE A 276 56.69 -13.68 -1.49
C ILE A 276 56.48 -13.29 -2.95
N MET A 277 56.67 -14.24 -3.86
CA MET A 277 56.31 -14.09 -5.27
C MET A 277 54.87 -14.59 -5.42
N TYR A 278 53.96 -13.71 -5.83
CA TYR A 278 52.61 -14.08 -6.22
C TYR A 278 52.56 -14.13 -7.75
N GLU A 279 52.18 -15.28 -8.29
CA GLU A 279 51.83 -15.42 -9.71
C GLU A 279 50.31 -15.60 -9.79
N PRO A 280 49.57 -14.65 -10.41
CA PRO A 280 48.12 -14.76 -10.52
C PRO A 280 47.74 -16.00 -11.33
N ASP A 281 46.76 -16.76 -10.85
CA ASP A 281 46.22 -17.89 -11.62
C ASP A 281 45.08 -17.42 -12.55
N ALA A 282 44.67 -18.28 -13.48
CA ALA A 282 43.65 -17.92 -14.48
C ALA A 282 42.23 -17.74 -13.90
N ASN A 283 42.05 -18.06 -12.62
CA ASN A 283 40.82 -18.00 -11.84
C ASN A 283 40.90 -16.95 -10.71
N ASP A 284 41.97 -16.17 -10.64
CA ASP A 284 42.01 -14.98 -9.79
C ASP A 284 41.06 -13.93 -10.37
N ASP A 285 39.88 -13.86 -9.79
CA ASP A 285 38.91 -12.81 -10.06
C ASP A 285 39.49 -11.49 -9.51
N ILE A 286 40.14 -10.72 -10.39
CA ILE A 286 40.42 -9.31 -10.15
C ILE A 286 39.07 -8.61 -10.15
N ASP A 287 38.47 -8.49 -8.97
CA ASP A 287 37.25 -7.71 -8.79
C ASP A 287 37.63 -6.22 -8.84
N ASP A 288 37.28 -5.57 -9.96
CA ASP A 288 37.53 -4.14 -10.20
C ASP A 288 36.55 -3.25 -9.40
N GLU A 289 35.54 -3.81 -8.73
CA GLU A 289 34.67 -3.07 -7.80
C GLU A 289 35.28 -3.13 -6.39
N ASP A 290 36.18 -2.20 -6.08
CA ASP A 290 36.51 -1.91 -4.68
C ASP A 290 35.24 -1.37 -3.99
N PRO A 291 34.63 -2.12 -3.06
CA PRO A 291 33.39 -1.68 -2.41
C PRO A 291 33.60 -0.48 -1.48
N ASP A 292 34.84 0.01 -1.34
CA ASP A 292 35.16 1.22 -0.60
C ASP A 292 35.33 2.46 -1.53
N ASP A 293 35.28 2.31 -2.87
CA ASP A 293 35.46 3.41 -3.84
C ASP A 293 34.26 4.38 -3.92
N ASP A 294 33.12 4.02 -3.32
CA ASP A 294 31.94 4.89 -3.15
C ASP A 294 31.83 5.49 -1.72
N LEU A 295 32.83 5.27 -0.87
CA LEU A 295 32.88 5.82 0.49
C LEU A 295 33.60 7.18 0.50
N ASP A 296 32.82 8.26 0.44
CA ASP A 296 33.30 9.61 0.76
C ASP A 296 33.52 9.74 2.29
N VAL A 297 34.71 9.37 2.79
CA VAL A 297 35.14 9.56 4.20
C VAL A 297 35.96 10.84 4.38
#